data_AF-B4J3Y3-F1
#
_entry.id   AF-B4J3Y3-F1
#
_cell.length_a   1.000
_cell.length_b   1.000
_cell.length_c   1.000
_cell.angle_alpha   90.00
_cell.angle_beta   90.00
_cell.angle_gamma   90.00
#
_symmetry.space_group_name_H-M   'P 1'
#
loop_
_entity.id
_entity.type
_entity.pdbx_description
1 polymer ?
#
loop_
_entity_poly.entity_id
_entity_poly.type
_entity_poly.pdbx_seq_one_letter_code
_entity_poly.pdbx_strand_id
1 'polypeptide(L)'
;MIGCYNTIKYTGLLSNLLYMLLAIGVMFAAGLSLQMAEPNTPEHTYFVESIVLGATICVIVIFGCYGLVCNLLSVNIIFTCFILIVLGVEYLQLHNYHPHMRYSGVLQQLDLSQAWHNLDIHPQRMQQYEQQQQCCGYNNVRDYKRLQLPIPQSCYQQPGNAKLFTRGCEATLIHRQNSIQYRDKLFMWCIIGLEIFILVQTIVVSVMLHKLRQRQRHARQQVPPGVRREPRANHVGSRAHLLEDA
;
A
#
# COMPACT_ATOMS: atom_id res chain seq x y z
N MET A 1 35.10 1.33 5.71
CA MET A 1 34.03 0.89 6.65
C MET A 1 33.01 1.98 6.94
N ILE A 2 33.42 3.25 7.16
CA ILE A 2 32.49 4.39 7.38
C ILE A 2 31.56 4.64 6.17
N GLY A 3 32.08 4.59 4.95
CA GLY A 3 31.28 4.75 3.73
C GLY A 3 30.11 3.76 3.64
N CYS A 4 30.36 2.45 3.72
CA CYS A 4 29.31 1.44 3.67
C CYS A 4 28.26 1.58 4.78
N TYR A 5 28.68 1.96 6.00
CA TYR A 5 27.75 2.15 7.12
C TYR A 5 26.82 3.35 6.90
N ASN A 6 27.36 4.46 6.39
CA ASN A 6 26.57 5.64 6.05
C ASN A 6 25.64 5.33 4.86
N THR A 7 26.10 4.61 3.84
CA THR A 7 25.26 4.18 2.71
C THR A 7 24.06 3.37 3.20
N ILE A 8 24.28 2.34 4.03
CA ILE A 8 23.20 1.49 4.58
C ILE A 8 22.18 2.34 5.38
N LYS A 9 22.66 3.31 6.15
CA LYS A 9 21.78 4.23 6.90
C LYS A 9 20.93 5.09 5.98
N TYR A 10 21.53 5.74 4.99
CA TYR A 10 20.80 6.61 4.07
C TYR A 10 19.82 5.80 3.19
N THR A 11 20.22 4.62 2.71
CA THR A 11 19.32 3.74 1.95
C THR A 11 18.19 3.20 2.82
N GLY A 12 18.44 2.89 4.09
CA GLY A 12 17.42 2.52 5.07
C GLY A 12 16.43 3.66 5.35
N LEU A 13 16.93 4.89 5.53
CA LEU A 13 16.07 6.06 5.73
C LEU A 13 15.22 6.37 4.50
N LEU A 14 15.82 6.30 3.31
CA LEU A 14 15.12 6.55 2.04
C LEU A 14 14.03 5.49 1.78
N SER A 15 14.34 4.20 1.98
CA SER A 15 13.35 3.12 1.79
C SER A 15 12.19 3.24 2.78
N ASN A 16 12.46 3.56 4.04
CA ASN A 16 11.43 3.85 5.04
C ASN A 16 10.54 5.03 4.63
N LEU A 17 11.12 6.11 4.10
CA LEU A 17 10.35 7.27 3.62
C LEU A 17 9.48 6.91 2.40
N LEU A 18 10.01 6.15 1.45
CA LEU A 18 9.23 5.67 0.30
C LEU A 18 8.09 4.76 0.75
N TYR A 19 8.32 3.89 1.72
CA TYR A 19 7.31 3.00 2.27
C TYR A 19 6.18 3.77 2.97
N MET A 20 6.52 4.82 3.71
CA MET A 20 5.51 5.74 4.29
C MET A 20 4.67 6.42 3.22
N LEU A 21 5.28 6.91 2.13
CA LEU A 21 4.54 7.55 1.03
C LEU A 21 3.59 6.56 0.35
N LEU A 22 4.01 5.32 0.15
CA LEU A 22 3.15 4.26 -0.39
C LEU A 22 1.98 3.96 0.55
N ALA A 23 2.22 3.83 1.86
CA ALA A 23 1.18 3.60 2.86
C ALA A 23 0.13 4.73 2.86
N ILE A 24 0.57 6.00 2.80
CA ILE A 24 -0.33 7.16 2.69
C ILE A 24 -1.15 7.10 1.39
N GLY A 25 -0.53 6.72 0.27
CA GLY A 25 -1.22 6.54 -1.01
C GLY A 25 -2.31 5.47 -0.93
N VAL A 26 -2.02 4.33 -0.31
CA VAL A 26 -2.99 3.25 -0.07
C VAL A 26 -4.14 3.72 0.83
N MET A 27 -3.84 4.43 1.92
CA MET A 27 -4.85 4.98 2.81
C MET A 27 -5.79 5.96 2.09
N PHE A 28 -5.24 6.82 1.23
CA PHE A 28 -6.05 7.78 0.46
C PHE A 28 -6.97 7.06 -0.54
N ALA A 29 -6.44 6.06 -1.25
CA ALA A 29 -7.24 5.24 -2.17
C ALA A 29 -8.34 4.45 -1.44
N ALA A 30 -8.03 3.86 -0.28
CA ALA A 30 -9.01 3.18 0.56
C ALA A 30 -10.08 4.14 1.09
N GLY A 31 -9.69 5.35 1.51
CA GLY A 31 -10.61 6.38 1.98
C GLY A 31 -11.61 6.85 0.92
N LEU A 32 -11.14 7.04 -0.33
CA LEU A 32 -12.03 7.34 -1.45
C LEU A 32 -12.96 6.18 -1.78
N SER A 33 -12.46 4.95 -1.67
CA SER A 33 -13.26 3.74 -1.94
C SER A 33 -14.35 3.52 -0.90
N LEU A 34 -14.10 3.87 0.37
CA LEU A 34 -15.09 3.82 1.44
C LEU A 34 -16.29 4.74 1.19
N GLN A 35 -16.05 5.92 0.61
CA GLN A 35 -17.14 6.86 0.33
C GLN A 35 -18.11 6.34 -0.75
N MET A 36 -17.64 5.42 -1.59
CA MET A 36 -18.40 4.85 -2.71
C MET A 36 -18.97 3.47 -2.42
N ALA A 37 -18.58 2.85 -1.31
CA ALA A 37 -19.02 1.51 -0.95
C ALA A 37 -20.32 1.56 -0.13
N GLU A 38 -21.13 0.50 -0.18
CA GLU A 38 -22.44 0.41 0.49
C GLU A 38 -22.34 -0.21 1.90
N PRO A 39 -22.79 0.46 2.99
CA PRO A 39 -22.47 0.05 4.37
C PRO A 39 -22.95 -1.38 4.72
N ASN A 40 -22.15 -2.11 5.50
CA ASN A 40 -22.33 -3.50 5.97
C ASN A 40 -21.94 -4.63 5.01
N THR A 41 -21.18 -4.33 3.95
CA THR A 41 -20.59 -5.38 3.10
C THR A 41 -19.18 -5.76 3.57
N PRO A 42 -18.70 -6.99 3.29
CA PRO A 42 -17.33 -7.42 3.64
C PRO A 42 -16.24 -6.58 2.95
N GLU A 43 -16.56 -5.83 1.90
CA GLU A 43 -15.61 -4.90 1.29
C GLU A 43 -15.38 -3.63 2.15
N HIS A 44 -16.38 -3.16 2.90
CA HIS A 44 -16.21 -2.04 3.84
C HIS A 44 -15.24 -2.35 4.96
N THR A 45 -15.39 -3.52 5.57
CA THR A 45 -14.51 -3.95 6.66
C THR A 45 -13.06 -4.01 6.19
N TYR A 46 -12.82 -4.47 4.95
CA TYR A 46 -11.48 -4.50 4.36
C TYR A 46 -10.88 -3.10 4.18
N PHE A 47 -11.66 -2.14 3.68
CA PHE A 47 -11.14 -0.79 3.50
C PHE A 47 -10.84 -0.10 4.84
N VAL A 48 -11.68 -0.32 5.86
CA VAL A 48 -11.42 0.17 7.22
C VAL A 48 -10.16 -0.47 7.80
N GLU A 49 -10.02 -1.80 7.69
CA GLU A 49 -8.82 -2.52 8.11
C GLU A 49 -7.56 -2.00 7.40
N SER A 50 -7.64 -1.75 6.09
CA SER A 50 -6.53 -1.22 5.30
C SER A 50 -6.10 0.18 5.75
N ILE A 51 -7.04 1.03 6.16
CA ILE A 51 -6.73 2.37 6.70
C ILE A 51 -6.04 2.25 8.06
N VAL A 52 -6.55 1.38 8.94
CA VAL A 52 -5.94 1.15 10.26
C VAL A 52 -4.53 0.61 10.11
N LEU A 53 -4.33 -0.39 9.24
CA LEU A 53 -3.02 -0.94 8.93
C LEU A 53 -2.08 0.12 8.38
N GLY A 54 -2.50 0.91 7.38
CA GLY A 54 -1.68 2.00 6.83
C GLY A 54 -1.28 3.04 7.89
N ALA A 55 -2.17 3.38 8.82
CA ALA A 55 -1.86 4.28 9.93
C ALA A 55 -0.82 3.67 10.89
N THR A 56 -0.97 2.38 11.23
CA THR A 56 0.01 1.68 12.07
C THR A 56 1.39 1.60 11.41
N ILE A 57 1.44 1.35 10.09
CA ILE A 57 2.67 1.35 9.31
C ILE A 57 3.37 2.71 9.40
N CYS A 58 2.65 3.82 9.23
CA CYS A 58 3.23 5.16 9.36
C CYS A 58 3.91 5.35 10.72
N VAL A 59 3.28 4.92 11.81
CA VAL A 59 3.84 5.01 13.17
C VAL A 59 5.07 4.12 13.32
N ILE A 60 5.02 2.87 12.83
CA ILE A 60 6.13 1.91 12.88
C ILE A 60 7.35 2.45 12.12
N VAL A 61 7.13 3.07 10.95
CA VAL A 61 8.21 3.67 10.15
C VAL A 61 8.88 4.82 10.88
N ILE A 62 8.14 5.68 11.59
CA ILE A 62 8.73 6.75 12.41
C ILE A 62 9.67 6.16 13.48
N PHE A 63 9.24 5.10 14.16
CA PHE A 63 10.07 4.38 15.12
C PHE A 63 11.29 3.71 14.46
N GLY A 64 11.13 3.16 13.26
CA GLY A 64 12.23 2.60 12.46
C GLY A 64 13.29 3.65 12.13
N CYS A 65 12.88 4.81 11.61
CA CYS A 65 13.77 5.93 11.34
C CYS A 65 14.50 6.40 12.60
N TYR A 66 13.79 6.51 13.73
CA TYR A 66 14.39 6.86 15.03
C TYR A 66 15.44 5.82 15.47
N GLY A 67 15.14 4.52 15.32
CA GLY A 67 16.06 3.42 15.62
C GLY A 67 17.35 3.48 14.79
N LEU A 68 17.25 3.81 13.51
CA LEU A 68 18.40 4.00 12.61
C LEU A 68 19.25 5.22 12.98
N VAL A 69 18.63 6.36 13.27
CA VAL A 69 19.34 7.61 13.61
C VAL A 69 20.05 7.49 14.96
N CYS A 70 19.33 7.00 15.98
CA CYS A 70 19.85 6.91 17.35
C CYS A 70 20.71 5.66 17.63
N ASN A 71 20.88 4.77 16.65
CA ASN A 71 21.66 3.52 16.78
C ASN A 71 21.19 2.61 17.94
N LEU A 72 19.89 2.61 18.22
CA LEU A 72 19.31 1.86 19.32
C LEU A 72 18.97 0.44 18.87
N LEU A 73 19.83 -0.53 19.22
CA LEU A 73 19.61 -1.94 18.89
C LEU A 73 18.23 -2.44 19.33
N SER A 74 17.78 -2.09 20.54
CA SER A 74 16.49 -2.54 21.06
C SER A 74 15.32 -2.05 20.22
N VAL A 75 15.37 -0.78 19.76
CA VAL A 75 14.34 -0.20 18.88
C VAL A 75 14.36 -0.86 17.52
N ASN A 76 15.54 -1.13 16.94
CA ASN A 76 15.65 -1.83 15.66
C ASN A 76 15.12 -3.27 15.71
N ILE A 77 15.32 -3.98 16.82
CA ILE A 77 14.76 -5.34 17.00
C ILE A 77 13.23 -5.27 17.05
N ILE A 78 12.67 -4.36 17.86
CA ILE A 78 11.23 -4.15 17.95
C ILE A 78 10.64 -3.81 16.58
N PHE A 79 11.26 -2.88 15.86
CA PHE A 79 10.87 -2.51 14.49
C PHE A 79 10.90 -3.71 13.54
N THR A 80 11.94 -4.55 13.60
CA THR A 80 12.02 -5.78 12.80
C THR A 80 10.86 -6.73 13.09
N CYS A 81 10.50 -6.93 14.36
CA CYS A 81 9.36 -7.74 14.75
C CYS A 81 8.04 -7.17 14.20
N PHE A 82 7.86 -5.86 14.25
CA PHE A 82 6.67 -5.21 13.69
C PHE A 82 6.56 -5.39 12.18
N ILE A 83 7.64 -5.18 11.42
CA ILE A 83 7.64 -5.41 9.97
C ILE A 83 7.33 -6.87 9.63
N LEU A 84 7.84 -7.83 10.40
CA LEU A 84 7.49 -9.24 10.24
C LEU A 84 6.00 -9.53 10.48
N ILE A 85 5.40 -8.90 11.49
CA ILE A 85 3.97 -9.04 11.78
C ILE A 85 3.15 -8.45 10.64
N VAL A 86 3.48 -7.24 10.17
CA VAL A 86 2.80 -6.58 9.06
C VAL A 86 2.87 -7.45 7.81
N LEU A 87 4.06 -7.92 7.42
CA LEU A 87 4.25 -8.83 6.29
C LEU A 87 3.40 -10.11 6.42
N GLY A 88 3.28 -10.65 7.63
CA GLY A 88 2.41 -11.80 7.91
C GLY A 88 0.92 -11.50 7.74
N VAL A 89 0.46 -10.33 8.20
CA VAL A 89 -0.92 -9.88 8.04
C VAL A 89 -1.23 -9.62 6.56
N GLU A 90 -0.36 -8.91 5.83
CA GLU A 90 -0.53 -8.67 4.40
C GLU A 90 -0.58 -9.98 3.60
N TYR A 91 0.27 -10.96 3.96
CA TYR A 91 0.24 -12.28 3.35
C TYR A 91 -1.10 -13.00 3.59
N LEU A 92 -1.62 -12.95 4.82
CA LEU A 92 -2.93 -13.53 5.15
C LEU A 92 -4.07 -12.82 4.41
N GLN A 93 -4.03 -11.50 4.31
CA GLN A 93 -5.00 -10.71 3.54
C GLN A 93 -4.94 -11.09 2.06
N LEU A 94 -3.76 -11.18 1.45
CA LEU A 94 -3.59 -11.58 0.07
C LEU A 94 -4.18 -12.98 -0.20
N HIS A 95 -3.92 -13.93 0.70
CA HIS A 95 -4.40 -15.30 0.57
C HIS A 95 -5.93 -15.40 0.70
N ASN A 96 -6.50 -14.75 1.71
CA ASN A 96 -7.94 -14.77 1.96
C ASN A 96 -8.75 -13.93 0.97
N TYR A 97 -8.16 -12.90 0.36
CA TYR A 97 -8.89 -11.91 -0.44
C TYR A 97 -8.79 -12.11 -1.96
N HIS A 98 -7.80 -12.87 -2.44
CA HIS A 98 -7.75 -13.33 -3.84
C HIS A 98 -9.09 -13.88 -4.40
N PRO A 99 -9.90 -14.64 -3.64
CA PRO A 99 -11.23 -15.06 -4.09
C PRO A 99 -12.25 -13.91 -4.16
N HIS A 100 -12.21 -12.94 -3.25
CA HIS A 100 -13.17 -11.84 -3.18
C HIS A 100 -13.05 -10.84 -4.34
N MET A 101 -11.83 -10.49 -4.76
CA MET A 101 -11.62 -9.63 -5.93
C MET A 101 -12.11 -10.26 -7.23
N ARG A 102 -11.98 -11.59 -7.36
CA ARG A 102 -12.54 -12.33 -8.50
C ARG A 102 -14.06 -12.37 -8.42
N TYR A 103 -14.60 -12.51 -7.22
CA TYR A 103 -16.05 -12.53 -6.96
C TYR A 103 -16.71 -11.17 -7.24
N SER A 104 -16.11 -10.05 -6.83
CA SER A 104 -16.65 -8.70 -7.11
C SER A 104 -16.66 -8.37 -8.60
N GLY A 105 -15.63 -8.79 -9.34
CA GLY A 105 -15.58 -8.65 -10.79
C GLY A 105 -16.72 -9.39 -11.50
N VAL A 106 -16.97 -10.63 -11.08
CA VAL A 106 -18.07 -11.47 -11.58
C VAL A 106 -19.42 -10.90 -11.17
N LEU A 107 -19.58 -10.45 -9.92
CA LEU A 107 -20.81 -9.80 -9.43
C LEU A 107 -21.16 -8.57 -10.25
N GLN A 108 -20.19 -7.72 -10.56
CA GLN A 108 -20.42 -6.50 -11.32
C GLN A 108 -20.79 -6.77 -12.78
N GLN A 109 -20.26 -7.86 -13.37
CA GLN A 109 -20.73 -8.37 -14.66
C GLN A 109 -22.15 -8.93 -14.56
N LEU A 110 -22.45 -9.67 -13.49
CA LEU A 110 -23.78 -10.23 -13.23
C LEU A 110 -24.81 -9.11 -13.08
N ASP A 111 -24.49 -8.06 -12.33
CA ASP A 111 -25.37 -6.92 -12.10
C ASP A 111 -25.60 -6.12 -13.37
N LEU A 112 -24.57 -5.94 -14.22
CA LEU A 112 -24.76 -5.38 -15.57
C LEU A 112 -25.71 -6.26 -16.40
N SER A 113 -25.51 -7.58 -16.38
CA SER A 113 -26.36 -8.51 -17.12
C SER A 113 -27.81 -8.46 -16.62
N GLN A 114 -28.01 -8.31 -15.32
CA GLN A 114 -29.32 -8.18 -14.70
C GLN A 114 -29.97 -6.83 -14.99
N ALA A 115 -29.21 -5.74 -14.97
CA ALA A 115 -29.68 -4.41 -15.38
C ALA A 115 -30.11 -4.39 -16.85
N TRP A 116 -29.39 -5.11 -17.71
CA TRP A 116 -29.75 -5.27 -19.13
C TRP A 116 -31.01 -6.11 -19.34
N HIS A 117 -31.17 -7.23 -18.62
CA HIS A 117 -32.37 -8.08 -18.75
C HIS A 117 -33.63 -7.42 -18.16
N ASN A 118 -33.47 -6.55 -17.15
CA ASN A 118 -34.58 -5.83 -16.54
C ASN A 118 -34.79 -4.44 -17.15
N LEU A 119 -34.34 -4.21 -18.38
CA LEU A 119 -34.49 -2.93 -19.07
C LEU A 119 -35.98 -2.50 -19.17
N ASP A 120 -36.89 -3.47 -19.35
CA ASP A 120 -38.33 -3.24 -19.45
C ASP A 120 -38.97 -2.79 -18.13
N ILE A 121 -38.39 -3.19 -16.99
CA ILE A 121 -38.93 -2.92 -15.65
C ILE A 121 -38.24 -1.69 -15.03
N HIS A 122 -36.92 -1.59 -15.17
CA HIS A 122 -36.09 -0.57 -14.51
C HIS A 122 -35.00 -0.02 -15.46
N PRO A 123 -35.37 0.80 -16.47
CA PRO A 123 -34.40 1.35 -17.43
C PRO A 123 -33.39 2.30 -16.78
N GLN A 124 -33.75 2.90 -15.63
CA GLN A 124 -32.90 3.85 -14.91
C GLN A 124 -31.56 3.25 -14.45
N ARG A 125 -31.53 1.96 -14.07
CA ARG A 125 -30.28 1.32 -13.61
C ARG A 125 -29.26 1.19 -14.75
N MET A 126 -29.72 0.76 -15.92
CA MET A 126 -28.86 0.68 -17.11
C MET A 126 -28.37 2.07 -17.53
N GLN A 127 -29.24 3.08 -17.50
CA GLN A 127 -28.87 4.47 -17.82
C GLN A 127 -27.81 5.04 -16.86
N GLN A 128 -27.87 4.69 -15.57
CA GLN A 128 -26.83 5.05 -14.59
C GLN A 128 -25.49 4.40 -14.94
N TYR A 129 -25.47 3.11 -15.28
CA TYR A 129 -24.24 2.43 -15.72
C TYR A 129 -23.63 3.07 -16.97
N GLU A 130 -24.46 3.39 -17.95
CA GLU A 130 -24.03 4.03 -19.21
C GLU A 130 -23.40 5.40 -18.97
N GLN A 131 -24.00 6.22 -18.10
CA GLN A 131 -23.44 7.53 -17.73
C GLN A 131 -22.15 7.41 -16.91
N GLN A 132 -22.13 6.52 -15.91
CA GLN A 132 -20.97 6.35 -15.02
C GLN A 132 -19.75 5.74 -15.73
N GLN A 133 -19.99 4.82 -16.67
CA GLN A 133 -18.94 4.10 -17.38
C GLN A 133 -18.69 4.65 -18.80
N GLN A 134 -19.44 5.68 -19.23
CA GLN A 134 -19.33 6.29 -20.56
C GLN A 134 -19.39 5.25 -21.69
N CYS A 135 -20.40 4.38 -21.61
CA CYS A 135 -20.63 3.26 -22.51
C CYS A 135 -22.09 3.26 -23.00
N CYS A 136 -22.40 2.46 -24.01
CA CYS A 136 -23.77 2.32 -24.49
C CYS A 136 -24.11 0.89 -24.88
N GLY A 137 -25.22 0.39 -24.34
CA GLY A 137 -25.67 -0.98 -24.55
C GLY A 137 -24.78 -2.01 -23.86
N TYR A 138 -25.21 -3.26 -23.88
CA TYR A 138 -24.43 -4.36 -23.29
C TYR A 138 -23.11 -4.58 -24.06
N ASN A 139 -23.21 -4.88 -25.36
CA ASN A 139 -22.07 -5.07 -26.28
C ASN A 139 -21.81 -3.83 -27.13
N ASN A 140 -22.87 -3.17 -27.61
CA ASN A 140 -22.78 -1.98 -28.44
C ASN A 140 -24.13 -1.26 -28.49
N VAL A 141 -24.15 -0.03 -29.00
CA VAL A 141 -25.37 0.77 -29.19
C VAL A 141 -26.43 0.12 -30.08
N ARG A 142 -26.02 -0.85 -30.93
CA ARG A 142 -26.94 -1.61 -31.80
C ARG A 142 -27.88 -2.52 -31.01
N ASP A 143 -27.59 -2.78 -29.74
CA ASP A 143 -28.41 -3.66 -28.90
C ASP A 143 -29.79 -3.07 -28.64
N TYR A 144 -29.88 -1.74 -28.43
CA TYR A 144 -31.16 -1.03 -28.36
C TYR A 144 -31.98 -1.15 -29.65
N LYS A 145 -31.33 -1.03 -30.81
CA LYS A 145 -31.99 -1.18 -32.11
C LYS A 145 -32.52 -2.60 -32.33
N ARG A 146 -31.81 -3.63 -31.84
CA ARG A 146 -32.24 -5.03 -31.92
C ARG A 146 -33.48 -5.30 -31.08
N LEU A 147 -33.59 -4.65 -29.93
CA LEU A 147 -34.76 -4.72 -29.05
C LEU A 147 -35.89 -3.76 -29.48
N GLN A 148 -35.74 -3.05 -30.60
CA GLN A 148 -36.69 -2.04 -31.08
C GLN A 148 -36.95 -0.89 -30.08
N LEU A 149 -35.99 -0.65 -29.17
CA LEU A 149 -36.04 0.46 -28.22
C LEU A 149 -35.28 1.69 -28.74
N PRO A 150 -35.74 2.91 -28.40
CA PRO A 150 -34.98 4.12 -28.67
C PRO A 150 -33.70 4.15 -27.83
N ILE A 151 -32.64 4.73 -28.39
CA ILE A 151 -31.37 4.87 -27.68
C ILE A 151 -31.55 5.93 -26.58
N PRO A 152 -31.23 5.62 -25.31
CA PRO A 152 -31.43 6.54 -24.21
C PRO A 152 -30.47 7.72 -24.24
N GLN A 153 -30.86 8.84 -23.63
CA GLN A 153 -30.02 10.05 -23.53
C GLN A 153 -28.70 9.81 -22.76
N SER A 154 -28.63 8.79 -21.90
CA SER A 154 -27.42 8.34 -21.20
C SER A 154 -26.28 7.91 -22.13
N CYS A 155 -26.61 7.45 -23.34
CA CYS A 155 -25.62 7.03 -24.34
C CYS A 155 -24.96 8.19 -25.10
N TYR A 156 -25.39 9.43 -24.88
CA TYR A 156 -24.87 10.61 -25.55
C TYR A 156 -23.85 11.33 -24.66
N GLN A 157 -22.74 11.77 -25.25
CA GLN A 157 -21.68 12.48 -24.51
C GLN A 157 -22.15 13.82 -23.93
N GLN A 158 -23.10 14.48 -24.60
CA GLN A 158 -23.71 15.74 -24.18
C GLN A 158 -25.16 15.78 -24.65
N PRO A 159 -26.08 16.37 -23.87
CA PRO A 159 -27.47 16.54 -24.28
C PRO A 159 -27.54 17.40 -25.56
N GLY A 160 -28.10 16.83 -26.63
CA GLY A 160 -28.23 17.49 -27.94
C GLY A 160 -27.07 17.28 -28.92
N ASN A 161 -26.04 16.52 -28.56
CA ASN A 161 -24.91 16.22 -29.45
C ASN A 161 -25.10 14.88 -30.17
N ALA A 162 -24.61 14.76 -31.42
CA ALA A 162 -24.68 13.49 -32.18
C ALA A 162 -23.61 12.45 -31.79
N LYS A 163 -22.71 12.79 -30.85
CA LYS A 163 -21.61 11.91 -30.42
C LYS A 163 -22.10 10.90 -29.39
N LEU A 164 -22.26 9.68 -29.87
CA LEU A 164 -22.72 8.52 -29.12
C LEU A 164 -21.54 7.70 -28.60
N PHE A 165 -21.67 7.12 -27.42
CA PHE A 165 -20.73 6.08 -26.98
C PHE A 165 -20.92 4.84 -27.85
N THR A 166 -19.88 4.44 -28.58
CA THR A 166 -19.90 3.27 -29.46
C THR A 166 -19.35 2.01 -28.80
N ARG A 167 -18.85 2.14 -27.58
CA ARG A 167 -18.26 1.05 -26.80
C ARG A 167 -19.33 0.43 -25.90
N GLY A 168 -19.44 -0.90 -25.91
CA GLY A 168 -20.31 -1.64 -25.01
C GLY A 168 -19.89 -1.52 -23.55
N CYS A 169 -20.87 -1.60 -22.66
CA CYS A 169 -20.64 -1.52 -21.22
C CYS A 169 -19.89 -2.74 -20.68
N GLU A 170 -20.12 -3.94 -21.22
CA GLU A 170 -19.39 -5.15 -20.81
C GLU A 170 -17.88 -5.02 -21.10
N ALA A 171 -17.52 -4.68 -22.33
CA ALA A 171 -16.13 -4.52 -22.72
C ALA A 171 -15.43 -3.36 -21.97
N THR A 172 -16.17 -2.30 -21.64
CA THR A 172 -15.65 -1.18 -20.86
C THR A 172 -15.42 -1.56 -19.40
N LEU A 173 -16.36 -2.28 -18.80
CA LEU A 173 -16.24 -2.80 -17.43
C LEU A 173 -15.07 -3.77 -17.30
N ILE A 174 -14.94 -4.75 -18.20
CA ILE A 174 -13.82 -5.70 -18.21
C ILE A 174 -12.49 -4.96 -18.34
N HIS A 175 -12.39 -4.00 -19.27
CA HIS A 175 -11.16 -3.24 -19.45
C HIS A 175 -10.83 -2.39 -18.21
N ARG A 176 -11.83 -1.77 -17.59
CA ARG A 176 -11.64 -0.94 -16.39
C ARG A 176 -11.22 -1.81 -15.20
N GLN A 177 -11.89 -2.94 -14.99
CA GLN A 177 -11.54 -3.92 -13.95
C GLN A 177 -10.13 -4.45 -14.15
N ASN A 178 -9.75 -4.87 -15.36
CA ASN A 178 -8.40 -5.37 -15.63
C ASN A 178 -7.32 -4.31 -15.38
N SER A 179 -7.57 -3.05 -15.74
CA SER A 179 -6.65 -1.95 -15.50
C SER A 179 -6.47 -1.65 -14.01
N ILE A 180 -7.57 -1.65 -13.24
CA ILE A 180 -7.54 -1.48 -11.78
C ILE A 180 -6.79 -2.66 -11.13
N GLN A 181 -7.14 -3.89 -11.48
CA GLN A 181 -6.50 -5.10 -10.96
C GLN A 181 -5.00 -5.16 -11.24
N TYR A 182 -4.56 -4.75 -12.43
CA TYR A 182 -3.15 -4.70 -12.78
C TYR A 182 -2.39 -3.66 -11.93
N ARG A 183 -2.97 -2.47 -11.76
CA ARG A 183 -2.39 -1.41 -10.95
C ARG A 183 -2.30 -1.81 -9.47
N ASP A 184 -3.37 -2.38 -8.92
CA ASP A 184 -3.41 -2.81 -7.52
C ASP A 184 -2.40 -3.95 -7.27
N LYS A 185 -2.27 -4.90 -8.21
CA LYS A 185 -1.21 -5.91 -8.14
C LYS A 185 0.19 -5.29 -8.15
N LEU A 186 0.46 -4.34 -9.05
CA LEU A 186 1.76 -3.67 -9.09
C LEU A 186 2.08 -2.99 -7.76
N PHE A 187 1.13 -2.25 -7.18
CA PHE A 187 1.33 -1.59 -5.89
C PHE A 187 1.59 -2.59 -4.76
N MET A 188 0.82 -3.69 -4.69
CA MET A 188 1.02 -4.74 -3.69
C MET A 188 2.41 -5.38 -3.80
N TRP A 189 2.84 -5.75 -5.01
CA TRP A 189 4.19 -6.32 -5.21
C TRP A 189 5.30 -5.33 -4.89
N CYS A 190 5.10 -4.04 -5.18
CA CYS A 190 6.04 -2.98 -4.80
C CYS A 190 6.15 -2.82 -3.28
N ILE A 191 5.02 -2.87 -2.55
CA ILE A 191 4.97 -2.80 -1.09
C ILE A 191 5.72 -3.99 -0.48
N ILE A 192 5.35 -5.21 -0.85
CA ILE A 192 6.00 -6.45 -0.35
C ILE A 192 7.50 -6.44 -0.65
N GLY A 193 7.88 -6.04 -1.87
CA GLY A 193 9.29 -5.94 -2.26
C GLY A 193 10.06 -4.94 -1.41
N LEU A 194 9.44 -3.79 -1.09
CA LEU A 194 10.05 -2.76 -0.26
C LEU A 194 10.14 -3.19 1.21
N GLU A 195 9.14 -3.88 1.74
CA GLU A 195 9.17 -4.45 3.10
C GLU A 195 10.30 -5.46 3.27
N ILE A 196 10.43 -6.40 2.32
CA ILE A 196 11.53 -7.38 2.32
C ILE A 196 12.87 -6.66 2.27
N PHE A 197 12.99 -5.62 1.44
CA PHE A 197 14.22 -4.83 1.37
C PHE A 197 14.53 -4.13 2.70
N ILE A 198 13.54 -3.47 3.32
CA ILE A 198 13.68 -2.80 4.62
C ILE A 198 14.05 -3.82 5.71
N LEU A 199 13.43 -5.00 5.70
CA LEU A 199 13.70 -6.07 6.65
C LEU A 199 15.15 -6.54 6.54
N VAL A 200 15.65 -6.78 5.32
CA VAL A 200 17.05 -7.16 5.10
C VAL A 200 18.01 -6.07 5.59
N GLN A 201 17.74 -4.80 5.25
CA GLN A 201 18.57 -3.67 5.71
C GLN A 201 18.61 -3.61 7.24
N THR A 202 17.45 -3.77 7.89
CA THR A 202 17.33 -3.68 9.34
C THR A 202 18.05 -4.84 10.05
N ILE A 203 17.98 -6.05 9.49
CA ILE A 203 18.72 -7.21 9.99
C ILE A 203 20.23 -6.96 9.90
N VAL A 204 20.72 -6.47 8.76
CA VAL A 204 22.14 -6.15 8.56
C VAL A 204 22.62 -5.11 9.59
N VAL A 205 21.85 -4.02 9.77
CA VAL A 205 22.16 -2.99 10.78
C VAL A 205 22.16 -3.57 12.18
N SER A 206 21.17 -4.40 12.52
CA SER A 206 21.05 -5.03 13.84
C SER A 206 22.23 -5.96 14.15
N VAL A 207 22.64 -6.79 13.18
CA VAL A 207 23.82 -7.65 13.31
C VAL A 207 25.10 -6.83 13.48
N MET A 208 25.26 -5.74 12.72
CA MET A 208 26.41 -4.85 12.87
C MET A 208 26.46 -4.19 14.26
N LEU A 209 25.33 -3.64 14.73
CA LEU A 209 25.21 -3.04 16.05
C LEU A 209 25.47 -4.06 17.17
N HIS A 210 24.98 -5.29 17.02
CA HIS A 210 25.24 -6.37 17.96
C HIS A 210 26.73 -6.72 18.01
N LYS A 211 27.39 -6.89 16.86
CA LYS A 211 28.84 -7.15 16.79
C LYS A 211 29.66 -6.02 17.41
N LEU A 212 29.28 -4.75 17.18
CA LEU A 212 29.93 -3.60 17.81
C LEU A 212 29.78 -3.60 19.33
N ARG A 213 28.57 -3.84 19.84
CA ARG A 213 28.33 -3.95 21.29
C ARG A 213 29.07 -5.14 21.91
N GLN A 214 29.12 -6.27 21.20
CA GLN A 214 29.86 -7.46 21.66
C GLN A 214 31.36 -7.18 21.75
N ARG A 215 31.97 -6.52 20.75
CA ARG A 215 33.36 -6.08 20.80
C ARG A 215 33.63 -5.14 21.97
N GLN A 216 32.74 -4.19 22.23
CA GLN A 216 32.85 -3.29 23.40
C GLN A 216 32.76 -4.04 24.74
N ARG A 217 31.90 -5.06 24.85
CA ARG A 217 31.79 -5.90 26.06
C ARG A 217 33.07 -6.70 26.29
N HIS A 218 33.60 -7.33 25.24
CA HIS A 218 34.88 -8.06 25.31
C HIS A 218 36.05 -7.13 25.70
N ALA A 219 36.12 -5.94 25.10
CA ALA A 219 37.13 -4.94 25.48
C ALA A 219 37.00 -4.46 26.93
N ARG A 220 35.78 -4.43 27.50
CA ARG A 220 35.56 -4.13 28.93
C ARG A 220 35.97 -5.29 29.84
N GLN A 221 35.76 -6.54 29.42
CA GLN A 221 36.14 -7.73 30.20
C GLN A 221 37.66 -7.97 30.23
N GLN A 222 38.38 -7.51 29.22
CA GLN A 222 39.86 -7.57 29.18
C GLN A 222 40.55 -6.55 30.11
N VAL A 223 39.80 -5.67 30.79
CA VAL A 223 40.36 -4.74 31.78
C VAL A 223 40.52 -5.48 33.11
N PRO A 224 41.74 -5.62 33.67
CA PRO A 224 41.96 -6.40 34.89
C PRO A 224 41.23 -5.80 36.11
N PRO A 225 40.71 -6.64 37.03
CA PRO A 225 40.03 -6.19 38.23
C PRO A 225 41.04 -5.53 39.17
N GLY A 226 41.05 -4.19 39.20
CA GLY A 226 41.98 -3.40 40.02
C GLY A 226 42.32 -2.02 39.45
N VAL A 227 42.11 -1.81 38.14
CA VAL A 227 42.28 -0.49 37.53
C VAL A 227 41.03 0.36 37.82
N ARG A 228 41.04 1.08 38.95
CA ARG A 228 40.06 2.14 39.23
C ARG A 228 40.18 3.16 38.10
N ARG A 229 39.16 3.24 37.23
CA ARG A 229 39.05 4.37 36.30
C ARG A 229 38.91 5.60 37.16
N GLU A 230 39.90 6.48 37.14
CA GLU A 230 39.66 7.87 37.54
C GLU A 230 38.40 8.35 36.80
N PRO A 231 37.51 9.10 37.47
CA PRO A 231 36.42 9.76 36.78
C PRO A 231 37.08 10.75 35.82
N ARG A 232 37.26 10.34 34.56
CA ARG A 232 37.79 11.19 33.52
C ARG A 232 36.79 12.33 33.40
N ALA A 233 37.14 13.45 34.02
CA ALA A 233 36.38 14.68 34.04
C ALA A 233 35.87 14.97 32.63
N ASN A 234 34.56 15.17 32.52
CA ASN A 234 33.85 15.85 31.43
C ASN A 234 34.65 16.04 30.14
N HIS A 235 34.92 14.98 29.38
CA HIS A 235 35.26 15.16 27.98
C HIS A 235 33.97 15.29 27.18
N VAL A 236 33.58 16.56 27.01
CA VAL A 236 32.74 17.13 25.97
C VAL A 236 33.36 16.88 24.56
N GLY A 237 33.94 15.69 24.33
CA GLY A 237 34.75 15.37 23.15
C GLY A 237 34.16 14.28 22.25
N SER A 238 33.21 13.46 22.75
CA SER A 238 32.61 12.41 21.90
C SER A 238 31.61 12.95 20.87
N ARG A 239 31.30 14.26 20.92
CA ARG A 239 30.47 14.97 19.94
C ARG A 239 31.30 15.67 18.84
N ALA A 240 32.61 15.83 19.00
CA ALA A 240 33.47 16.50 18.02
C ALA A 240 33.76 15.61 16.79
N HIS A 241 33.92 14.30 16.98
CA HIS A 241 34.20 13.36 15.89
C HIS A 241 33.02 13.09 14.92
N LEU A 242 31.87 13.74 15.12
CA LEU A 242 30.71 13.68 14.21
C LEU A 242 30.40 15.03 13.54
N LEU A 243 31.15 16.09 13.86
CA LEU A 243 30.96 17.44 13.30
C LEU A 243 32.20 17.99 12.57
N GLU A 244 33.34 17.28 12.56
CA GLU A 244 34.55 17.71 11.85
C GLU A 244 34.64 17.26 10.38
N ASP A 245 33.69 16.48 9.88
CA ASP A 245 33.61 16.12 8.45
C ASP A 245 32.26 16.57 7.85
N ALA A 246 31.92 17.85 8.07
CA ALA A 246 30.91 18.58 7.31
C ALA A 246 31.47 19.00 5.94
#